data_AF-X1KXA8-F1
#
_entry.id   AF-X1KXA8-F1
#
_cell.length_a   1.000
_cell.length_b   1.000
_cell.length_c   1.000
_cell.angle_alpha   90.00
_cell.angle_beta   90.00
_cell.angle_gamma   90.00
#
_symmetry.space_group_name_H-M   'P 1'
#
loop_
_entity.id
_entity.type
_entity.pdbx_description
1 polymer ?
#
loop_
_entity_poly.entity_id
_entity_poly.type
_entity_poly.pdbx_seq_one_letter_code
_entity_poly.pdbx_strand_id
1 'polypeptide(L)'
;MDRPFLELQIDEHSAEAGIITRLEAFLDSIQNRKIAQEKISKEFSLPLLKDSQRTIYIPYMDDHSYGLKAALEALGKKAEVMPISDLESLREGQKYTTGRECYPCILTTGDMIKVINRNGHRT
;
A
#
# COMPACT_ATOMS: atom_id res chain seq x y z
N MET A 1 4.55 -16.51 -31.46
CA MET A 1 5.69 -15.79 -30.87
C MET A 1 5.12 -14.63 -30.08
N ASP A 2 4.91 -14.78 -28.77
CA ASP A 2 4.42 -13.67 -27.94
C ASP A 2 5.59 -12.78 -27.53
N ARG A 3 5.84 -11.74 -28.33
CA ARG A 3 6.81 -10.70 -27.98
C ARG A 3 6.12 -9.73 -27.02
N PRO A 4 6.66 -9.50 -25.81
CA PRO A 4 6.09 -8.52 -24.89
C PRO A 4 6.18 -7.13 -25.54
N PHE A 5 5.09 -6.36 -25.44
CA PHE A 5 5.02 -4.99 -25.94
C PHE A 5 4.41 -4.08 -24.86
N LEU A 6 4.81 -2.81 -24.87
CA LEU A 6 4.28 -1.76 -24.00
C LEU A 6 3.54 -0.76 -24.87
N GLU A 7 2.26 -0.55 -24.58
CA GLU A 7 1.46 0.52 -25.19
C GLU A 7 1.45 1.72 -24.25
N LEU A 8 1.90 2.87 -24.74
CA LEU A 8 1.90 4.13 -24.00
C LEU A 8 0.94 5.11 -24.66
N GLN A 9 -0.08 5.53 -23.93
CA GLN A 9 -0.96 6.62 -24.34
C GLN A 9 -0.52 7.89 -23.60
N ILE A 10 -0.20 8.94 -24.37
CA ILE A 10 0.27 10.22 -23.84
C ILE A 10 -0.85 11.23 -24.00
N ASP A 11 -1.34 11.75 -22.87
CA ASP A 11 -2.24 12.90 -22.80
C ASP A 11 -1.45 14.19 -22.54
N GLU A 12 -1.98 15.36 -22.93
CA GLU A 12 -1.32 16.68 -22.85
C GLU A 12 -0.89 17.07 -21.42
N HIS A 13 -1.50 16.47 -20.39
CA HIS A 13 -1.17 16.66 -18.97
C HIS A 13 -0.25 15.57 -18.39
N SER A 14 0.33 14.70 -19.22
CA SER A 14 1.17 13.58 -18.75
C SER A 14 2.54 14.08 -18.31
N ALA A 15 2.79 14.09 -16.99
CA ALA A 15 4.09 14.42 -16.43
C ALA A 15 5.16 13.41 -16.88
N GLU A 16 6.34 13.91 -17.27
CA GLU A 16 7.52 13.15 -17.74
C GLU A 16 7.87 11.95 -16.86
N ALA A 17 7.75 12.10 -15.54
CA ALA A 17 8.01 11.04 -14.56
C ALA A 17 7.13 9.79 -14.78
N GLY A 18 5.87 9.97 -15.18
CA GLY A 18 4.95 8.86 -15.41
C GLY A 18 5.29 8.01 -16.64
N ILE A 19 6.05 8.55 -17.60
CA ILE A 19 6.53 7.81 -18.77
C ILE A 19 7.76 6.99 -18.39
N ILE A 20 8.72 7.60 -17.70
CA ILE A 20 9.97 6.96 -17.27
C ILE A 20 9.66 5.76 -16.37
N THR A 21 8.82 5.92 -15.35
CA THR A 21 8.47 4.82 -14.43
C THR A 21 7.78 3.65 -15.15
N ARG A 22 6.95 3.91 -16.17
CA ARG A 22 6.30 2.85 -16.96
C ARG A 22 7.31 2.09 -17.83
N LEU A 23 8.27 2.81 -18.43
CA LEU A 23 9.35 2.18 -19.20
C LEU A 23 10.25 1.32 -18.30
N GLU A 24 10.63 1.84 -17.14
CA GLU A 24 11.45 1.11 -16.15
C GLU A 24 10.74 -0.15 -15.66
N ALA A 25 9.46 -0.05 -15.27
CA ALA A 25 8.67 -1.18 -14.83
C ALA A 25 8.48 -2.24 -15.93
N PHE A 26 8.29 -1.81 -17.19
CA PHE A 26 8.18 -2.74 -18.31
C PHE A 26 9.49 -3.48 -18.58
N LEU A 27 10.63 -2.77 -18.57
CA LEU A 27 11.94 -3.40 -18.73
C LEU A 27 12.22 -4.40 -17.60
N ASP A 28 11.93 -4.03 -16.35
CA ASP A 28 12.05 -4.93 -15.20
C ASP A 28 11.18 -6.18 -15.38
N SER A 29 9.92 -6.03 -15.82
CA SER A 29 9.01 -7.16 -16.04
C SER A 29 9.49 -8.15 -17.12
N ILE A 30 10.18 -7.68 -18.16
CA ILE A 30 10.73 -8.54 -19.23
C ILE A 30 12.03 -9.21 -18.77
N GLN A 31 12.90 -8.47 -18.08
CA GLN A 31 14.17 -9.00 -17.59
C GLN A 31 13.94 -10.05 -16.49
N ASN A 32 12.94 -9.85 -15.64
CA ASN A 32 12.57 -10.76 -14.54
C ASN A 32 11.66 -11.92 -14.96
N ARG A 33 11.44 -12.17 -16.25
CA ARG A 33 10.69 -13.36 -16.71
C ARG A 33 11.40 -14.69 -16.38
N LYS A 34 12.63 -14.63 -15.87
CA LYS A 34 13.41 -15.74 -15.28
C LYS A 34 13.40 -15.74 -13.74
N ILE A 35 12.42 -15.14 -13.07
CA ILE A 35 12.23 -15.42 -11.64
C ILE A 35 11.90 -16.91 -11.55
N ALA A 36 12.93 -17.69 -11.21
CA ALA A 36 12.80 -19.05 -10.78
C ALA A 36 11.66 -19.13 -9.77
N GLN A 37 10.91 -20.22 -9.78
CA GLN A 37 10.12 -20.61 -8.61
C GLN A 37 11.09 -20.75 -7.44
N GLU A 38 11.45 -19.66 -6.77
CA GLU A 38 12.00 -19.72 -5.44
C GLU A 38 10.89 -20.34 -4.61
N LYS A 39 11.07 -21.63 -4.27
CA LYS A 39 10.28 -22.26 -3.22
C LYS A 39 10.38 -21.33 -2.03
N ILE A 40 9.26 -20.70 -1.67
CA ILE A 40 9.16 -19.92 -0.45
C ILE A 40 9.22 -20.93 0.70
N SER A 41 10.43 -21.36 1.05
CA SER A 41 10.75 -22.11 2.25
C SER A 41 11.73 -21.27 3.06
N LYS A 42 11.26 -20.12 3.50
CA LYS A 42 11.85 -19.47 4.67
C LYS A 42 10.84 -19.62 5.78
N GLU A 43 11.18 -20.42 6.79
CA GLU A 43 10.57 -20.29 8.10
C GLU A 43 10.70 -18.82 8.50
N PHE A 44 9.62 -18.07 8.36
CA PHE A 44 9.56 -16.72 8.89
C PHE A 44 9.49 -16.87 10.41
N SER A 45 10.66 -16.91 11.05
CA SER A 45 10.77 -16.55 12.45
C SER A 45 10.51 -15.04 12.52
N LEU A 46 9.23 -14.66 12.51
CA LEU A 46 8.83 -13.31 12.91
C LEU A 46 9.48 -13.11 14.28
N PRO A 47 10.48 -12.22 14.41
CA PRO A 47 10.96 -11.83 15.72
C PRO A 47 9.70 -11.31 16.38
N LEU A 48 9.20 -12.06 17.38
CA LEU A 48 7.94 -11.76 18.03
C LEU A 48 7.97 -10.26 18.30
N LEU A 49 7.12 -9.51 17.61
CA LEU A 49 6.69 -8.19 18.07
C LEU A 49 6.13 -8.48 19.47
N LYS A 50 6.99 -8.35 20.48
CA LYS A 50 6.78 -8.79 21.87
C LYS A 50 5.60 -8.07 22.51
N ASP A 51 5.11 -7.04 21.86
CA ASP A 51 4.04 -6.18 22.32
C ASP A 51 2.69 -6.71 21.80
N SER A 52 2.08 -7.63 22.55
CA SER A 52 0.76 -8.21 22.27
C SER A 52 -0.41 -7.22 22.50
N GLN A 53 -0.11 -5.98 22.92
CA GLN A 53 -1.12 -5.00 23.30
C GLN A 53 -1.46 -3.99 22.20
N ARG A 54 -0.66 -3.87 21.13
CA ARG A 54 -0.91 -2.90 20.05
C ARG A 54 -1.79 -3.49 18.96
N THR A 55 -2.72 -2.68 18.45
CA THR A 55 -3.53 -3.00 17.27
C THR A 55 -2.79 -2.54 16.02
N ILE A 56 -2.62 -3.43 15.05
CA ILE A 56 -2.08 -3.12 13.72
C ILE A 56 -3.24 -2.60 12.86
N TYR A 57 -3.17 -1.34 12.44
CA TYR A 57 -4.14 -0.77 11.50
C TYR A 57 -3.65 -0.92 10.07
N ILE A 58 -4.53 -1.37 9.17
CA ILE A 58 -4.24 -1.65 7.76
C ILE A 58 -5.11 -0.73 6.90
N PRO A 59 -4.55 0.09 5.99
CA PRO A 59 -5.36 0.86 5.06
C PRO A 59 -6.27 -0.02 4.21
N TYR A 60 -7.51 0.41 4.02
CA TYR A 60 -8.39 -0.20 3.03
C TYR A 60 -7.97 0.27 1.63
N MET A 61 -7.07 -0.47 0.99
CA MET A 61 -6.69 -0.23 -0.41
C MET A 61 -7.50 -1.08 -1.37
N ASP A 62 -7.88 -2.29 -0.92
CA ASP A 62 -8.71 -3.26 -1.62
C ASP A 62 -9.16 -4.35 -0.63
N ASP A 63 -10.05 -5.26 -1.03
CA ASP A 63 -10.49 -6.41 -0.22
C ASP A 63 -9.34 -7.32 0.21
N HIS A 64 -8.22 -7.32 -0.51
CA HIS A 64 -6.99 -7.98 -0.09
C HIS A 64 -6.50 -7.54 1.30
N SER A 65 -6.82 -6.33 1.77
CA SER A 65 -6.50 -5.87 3.13
C SER A 65 -7.10 -6.78 4.22
N TYR A 66 -8.26 -7.41 3.97
CA TYR A 66 -8.85 -8.38 4.89
C TYR A 66 -8.07 -9.70 4.94
N GLY A 67 -7.49 -10.12 3.82
CA GLY A 67 -6.58 -11.26 3.78
C GLY A 67 -5.34 -11.03 4.65
N LEU A 68 -4.77 -9.83 4.58
CA LEU A 68 -3.65 -9.42 5.43
C LEU A 68 -4.06 -9.37 6.92
N LYS A 69 -5.23 -8.82 7.24
CA LYS A 69 -5.79 -8.85 8.62
C LYS A 69 -5.87 -10.28 9.15
N ALA A 70 -6.51 -11.19 8.40
CA ALA A 70 -6.71 -12.56 8.82
C ALA A 70 -5.38 -13.31 9.03
N ALA A 71 -4.38 -13.06 8.17
CA ALA A 71 -3.05 -13.62 8.34
C ALA A 71 -2.36 -13.13 9.63
N LEU A 72 -2.48 -11.84 9.97
CA LEU A 72 -1.94 -11.29 11.22
C LEU A 72 -2.67 -11.82 12.46
N GLU A 73 -3.99 -11.97 12.39
CA GLU A 73 -4.79 -12.57 13.47
C GLU A 73 -4.45 -14.04 13.70
N ALA A 74 -4.22 -14.82 12.63
CA ALA A 74 -3.76 -16.20 12.72
C ALA A 74 -2.37 -16.33 13.39
N LEU A 75 -1.56 -15.27 13.32
CA LEU A 75 -0.26 -15.15 14.02
C LEU A 75 -0.39 -14.58 15.44
N GLY A 76 -1.61 -14.45 15.96
CA GLY A 76 -1.90 -13.97 17.32
C GLY A 76 -1.73 -12.45 17.50
N LYS A 77 -1.84 -11.67 16.42
CA LYS A 77 -1.80 -10.19 16.49
C LYS A 77 -3.20 -9.60 16.42
N LYS A 78 -3.42 -8.48 17.12
CA LYS A 78 -4.62 -7.66 16.94
C LYS A 78 -4.44 -6.85 15.66
N ALA A 79 -5.34 -6.98 14.70
CA ALA A 79 -5.30 -6.23 13.46
C ALA A 79 -6.69 -5.71 13.08
N GLU A 80 -6.75 -4.52 12.49
CA GLU A 80 -7.98 -3.87 12.06
C GLU A 80 -7.77 -3.21 10.70
N VAL A 81 -8.68 -3.44 9.76
CA VAL A 81 -8.71 -2.71 8.50
C VAL A 81 -9.39 -1.37 8.76
N MET A 82 -8.73 -0.27 8.39
CA MET A 82 -9.26 1.08 8.54
C MET A 82 -10.55 1.23 7.73
N PRO A 83 -11.46 2.15 8.14
CA PRO A 83 -12.64 2.47 7.33
C PRO A 83 -12.25 2.91 5.91
N ILE A 84 -13.15 2.68 4.96
CA ILE A 84 -13.02 3.14 3.58
C ILE A 84 -12.87 4.66 3.58
N SER A 85 -11.95 5.19 2.76
CA SER A 85 -11.71 6.62 2.65
C SER A 85 -12.97 7.36 2.21
N ASP A 86 -13.20 8.53 2.80
CA ASP A 86 -14.34 9.41 2.49
C ASP A 86 -13.88 10.86 2.27
N LEU A 87 -14.83 11.80 2.12
CA LEU A 87 -14.51 13.21 1.95
C LEU A 87 -13.79 13.81 3.17
N GLU A 88 -13.99 13.26 4.37
CA GLU A 88 -13.23 13.67 5.55
C GLU A 88 -11.78 13.21 5.45
N SER A 89 -11.53 11.97 4.99
CA SER A 89 -10.18 11.46 4.73
C SER A 89 -9.43 12.38 3.77
N LEU A 90 -10.07 12.83 2.69
CA LEU A 90 -9.46 13.79 1.78
C LEU A 90 -9.12 15.12 2.47
N ARG A 91 -10.07 15.69 3.22
CA ARG A 91 -9.87 16.97 3.92
C ARG A 91 -8.79 16.90 4.98
N GLU A 92 -8.73 15.82 5.75
CA GLU A 92 -7.67 15.62 6.74
C GLU A 92 -6.33 15.41 6.05
N GLY A 93 -6.26 14.58 5.01
CA GLY A 93 -5.03 14.33 4.25
C GLY A 93 -4.43 15.60 3.64
N GLN A 94 -5.26 16.48 3.09
CA GLN A 94 -4.81 17.75 2.50
C GLN A 94 -4.15 18.71 3.49
N LYS A 95 -4.40 18.58 4.80
CA LYS A 95 -3.72 19.41 5.81
C LYS A 95 -2.25 19.01 6.01
N TYR A 96 -1.88 17.79 5.65
CA TYR A 96 -0.57 17.20 5.90
C TYR A 96 0.17 16.80 4.62
N THR A 97 -0.37 17.13 3.45
CA THR A 97 0.21 16.83 2.14
C THR A 97 0.36 18.10 1.31
N THR A 98 1.24 18.07 0.30
CA THR A 98 1.52 19.25 -0.54
C THR A 98 0.63 19.31 -1.78
N GLY A 99 -0.13 18.25 -2.06
CA GLY A 99 -0.93 18.10 -3.27
C GLY A 99 -0.09 17.73 -4.51
N ARG A 100 1.22 17.49 -4.32
CA ARG A 100 2.13 16.97 -5.36
C ARG A 100 2.30 15.47 -5.28
N GLU A 101 1.78 14.84 -4.24
CA GLU A 101 1.72 13.40 -4.07
C GLU A 101 0.57 12.81 -4.89
N CYS A 102 0.60 11.49 -5.12
CA CYS A 102 -0.53 10.81 -5.75
C CYS A 102 -1.77 10.86 -4.83
N TYR A 103 -2.95 10.88 -5.44
CA TYR A 103 -4.22 10.96 -4.69
C TYR A 103 -4.39 9.87 -3.60
N PRO A 104 -4.00 8.60 -3.81
CA PRO A 104 -4.05 7.58 -2.76
C PRO A 104 -3.19 7.91 -1.53
N CYS A 105 -2.08 8.62 -1.70
CA CYS A 105 -1.25 9.06 -0.57
C CYS A 105 -1.99 10.08 0.30
N ILE A 106 -2.71 11.01 -0.33
CA ILE A 106 -3.53 12.00 0.38
C ILE A 106 -4.64 11.30 1.17
N LEU A 107 -5.38 10.39 0.54
CA LEU A 107 -6.46 9.64 1.21
C LEU A 107 -5.96 8.79 2.37
N THR A 108 -4.91 7.99 2.14
CA THR A 108 -4.35 7.08 3.14
C THR A 108 -3.81 7.87 4.34
N THR A 109 -3.16 9.00 4.10
CA THR A 109 -2.73 9.92 5.17
C THR A 109 -3.93 10.38 6.00
N GLY A 110 -5.01 10.78 5.36
CA GLY A 110 -6.26 11.16 6.02
C GLY A 110 -6.84 10.05 6.88
N ASP A 111 -6.90 8.82 6.36
CA ASP A 111 -7.40 7.66 7.11
C ASP A 111 -6.55 7.36 8.35
N MET A 112 -5.23 7.44 8.22
CA MET A 112 -4.31 7.29 9.35
C MET A 112 -4.54 8.38 10.41
N ILE A 113 -4.70 9.63 10.00
CA ILE A 113 -4.99 10.75 10.92
C ILE A 113 -6.33 10.56 11.63
N LYS A 114 -7.38 10.13 10.92
CA LYS A 114 -8.70 9.81 11.53
C LYS A 114 -8.57 8.73 12.60
N VAL A 115 -7.82 7.66 12.33
CA VAL A 115 -7.57 6.57 13.29
C VAL A 115 -6.79 7.07 14.50
N ILE A 116 -5.76 7.89 14.29
CA ILE A 116 -4.96 8.48 15.38
C ILE A 116 -5.83 9.37 16.27
N ASN A 117 -6.64 10.25 15.67
CA ASN A 117 -7.51 11.17 16.40
C ASN A 117 -8.61 10.44 17.18
N ARG A 118 -9.21 9.39 16.60
CA ARG A 118 -10.27 8.60 17.25
C ARG A 118 -9.77 7.79 18.43
N ASN A 119 -8.57 7.23 18.33
CA ASN A 119 -8.00 6.35 19.37
C ASN A 119 -7.16 7.08 20.42
N GLY A 120 -6.99 8.40 20.26
CA GLY A 120 -6.22 9.26 21.14
C GLY A 120 -4.72 9.04 20.97
N HIS A 121 -3.96 10.14 20.91
CA HIS A 121 -2.52 10.13 21.13
C HIS A 121 -2.22 9.64 22.56
N ARG A 122 -2.22 8.32 22.77
CA ARG A 122 -1.60 7.71 23.95
C ARG A 122 -0.10 7.65 23.71
N THR A 123 0.55 8.81 23.86
CA THR A 123 2.00 8.87 24.20
C THR A 123 2.21 8.35 25.60
#